data_AF-A0A8B3CSR9-F1
#
_entry.id   AF-A0A8B3CSR9-F1
#
_cell.length_a   1.000
_cell.length_b   1.000
_cell.length_c   1.000
_cell.angle_alpha   90.00
_cell.angle_beta   90.00
_cell.angle_gamma   90.00
#
_symmetry.space_group_name_H-M   'P 1'
#
loop_
_entity.id
_entity.type
_entity.pdbx_description
1 polymer ?
#
loop_
_entity_poly.entity_id
_entity_poly.type
_entity_poly.pdbx_seq_one_letter_code
_entity_poly.pdbx_strand_id
1 'polypeptide(L)'
;MELNQVEELNRILASVSGSNRPHEIFVDNLHTPFLQFEDSYILPPTSVYGVEFSAAKEFLIQIEQLIPELIAGCHVLPEAKPKKNSNQLFLVKPLPYSKENEDKKFIFVVSFILSYLGGAPSSMFVKQPAQGKTASVRTQKIYFLARILPLENLERKDGQIVDFVTRQYKETEFMVDVDTIPAFNKIQHTYSELFDDVDYSKQITAIQSLLNITKEVWQPGKVFEPIDVEFHSISSRFLDSSQERIFSQFQNIRHLIDLLLSPESMTIDSVIQEPLHIWLRSIGTERDVTPSGNMLWKILKRK
;
A
#
# COMPACT_ATOMS: atom_id res chain seq x y z
N MET A 1 -11.99 1.79 -15.65
CA MET A 1 -11.95 0.78 -16.74
C MET A 1 -13.33 0.16 -16.88
N GLU A 2 -13.71 -0.26 -18.08
CA GLU A 2 -14.99 -0.93 -18.30
C GLU A 2 -14.99 -2.34 -17.69
N LEU A 3 -16.16 -2.87 -17.35
CA LEU A 3 -16.29 -4.14 -16.63
C LEU A 3 -15.73 -5.34 -17.43
N ASN A 4 -15.94 -5.36 -18.75
CA ASN A 4 -15.40 -6.40 -19.63
C ASN A 4 -13.87 -6.39 -19.69
N GLN A 5 -13.25 -5.20 -19.63
CA GLN A 5 -11.80 -5.03 -19.56
C GLN A 5 -11.28 -5.56 -18.23
N VAL A 6 -11.96 -5.24 -17.12
CA VAL A 6 -11.62 -5.73 -15.78
C VAL A 6 -11.71 -7.25 -15.71
N GLU A 7 -12.75 -7.83 -16.29
CA GLU A 7 -12.89 -9.29 -16.38
C GLU A 7 -11.71 -9.92 -17.12
N GLU A 8 -11.28 -9.35 -18.24
CA GLU A 8 -10.13 -9.85 -19.01
C GLU A 8 -8.83 -9.78 -18.19
N LEU A 9 -8.56 -8.66 -17.51
CA LEU A 9 -7.38 -8.53 -16.65
C LEU A 9 -7.43 -9.51 -15.47
N ASN A 10 -8.62 -9.75 -14.90
CA ASN A 10 -8.80 -10.71 -13.80
C ASN A 10 -8.59 -12.15 -14.25
N ARG A 11 -8.87 -12.49 -15.51
CA ARG A 11 -8.51 -13.81 -16.08
C ARG A 11 -7.01 -14.03 -16.14
N ILE A 12 -6.23 -12.99 -16.48
CA ILE A 12 -4.76 -13.04 -16.42
C ILE A 12 -4.34 -13.35 -14.98
N LEU A 13 -4.76 -12.52 -14.02
CA LEU A 13 -4.40 -12.65 -12.60
C LEU A 13 -4.81 -13.98 -11.97
N ALA A 14 -5.94 -14.56 -12.39
CA ALA A 14 -6.41 -15.86 -11.93
C ALA A 14 -5.54 -17.03 -12.43
N SER A 15 -4.87 -16.86 -13.57
CA SER A 15 -3.98 -17.87 -14.17
C SER A 15 -2.51 -17.76 -13.73
N VAL A 16 -2.15 -16.66 -13.05
CA VAL A 16 -0.78 -16.41 -12.58
C VAL A 16 -0.36 -17.52 -11.61
N SER A 17 0.82 -18.07 -11.88
CA SER A 17 1.47 -19.09 -11.06
C SER A 17 2.99 -18.99 -11.20
N GLY A 18 3.73 -19.61 -10.28
CA GLY A 18 5.19 -19.60 -10.26
C GLY A 18 5.76 -18.81 -9.08
N SER A 19 7.07 -18.59 -9.12
CA SER A 19 7.83 -17.92 -8.05
C SER A 19 8.38 -16.59 -8.52
N ASN A 20 8.58 -15.68 -7.58
CA ASN A 20 9.19 -14.38 -7.87
C ASN A 20 10.60 -14.55 -8.42
N ARG A 21 10.96 -13.72 -9.41
CA ARG A 21 12.36 -13.56 -9.79
C ARG A 21 13.14 -12.94 -8.62
N PRO A 22 14.44 -13.26 -8.48
CA PRO A 22 15.29 -12.59 -7.50
C PRO A 22 15.24 -11.08 -7.66
N HIS A 23 15.05 -10.38 -6.54
CA HIS A 23 15.03 -8.92 -6.49
C HIS A 23 15.37 -8.44 -5.09
N GLU A 24 15.70 -7.16 -5.02
CA GLU A 24 15.90 -6.43 -3.78
C GLU A 24 14.75 -5.44 -3.57
N ILE A 25 14.46 -5.13 -2.31
CA ILE A 25 13.41 -4.16 -1.95
C ILE A 25 14.10 -2.91 -1.45
N PHE A 26 13.66 -1.77 -1.95
CA PHE A 26 14.16 -0.46 -1.56
C PHE A 26 13.00 0.48 -1.23
N VAL A 27 13.29 1.52 -0.46
CA VAL A 27 12.43 2.70 -0.30
C VAL A 27 13.25 3.92 -0.67
N ASP A 28 12.71 4.80 -1.52
CA ASP A 28 13.39 6.03 -1.92
C ASP A 28 13.06 7.21 -0.98
N ASN A 29 13.67 8.35 -1.27
CA ASN A 29 13.40 9.61 -0.57
C ASN A 29 12.00 10.18 -0.80
N LEU A 30 11.19 9.59 -1.68
CA LEU A 30 9.77 9.91 -1.85
C LEU A 30 8.89 8.98 -1.01
N HIS A 31 9.47 8.25 -0.05
CA HIS A 31 8.77 7.30 0.82
C HIS A 31 8.06 6.20 0.03
N THR A 32 8.51 5.92 -1.20
CA THR A 32 7.87 4.98 -2.10
C THR A 32 8.69 3.69 -2.20
N PRO A 33 8.11 2.52 -1.87
CA PRO A 33 8.79 1.25 -2.05
C PRO A 33 8.93 0.88 -3.52
N PHE A 34 10.04 0.22 -3.86
CA PHE A 34 10.19 -0.43 -5.15
C PHE A 34 10.96 -1.74 -5.06
N LEU A 35 10.61 -2.65 -5.96
CA LEU A 35 11.38 -3.88 -6.22
C LEU A 35 12.39 -3.57 -7.32
N GLN A 36 13.65 -3.92 -7.10
CA GLN A 36 14.75 -3.74 -8.05
C GLN A 36 15.22 -5.11 -8.54
N PHE A 37 15.13 -5.33 -9.84
CA PHE A 37 15.58 -6.55 -10.52
C PHE A 37 16.95 -6.33 -11.18
N GLU A 38 17.60 -7.43 -11.53
CA GLU A 38 18.78 -7.41 -12.40
C GLU A 38 18.36 -7.13 -13.86
N ASP A 39 17.33 -7.83 -14.34
CA ASP A 39 16.78 -7.65 -15.68
C ASP A 39 15.85 -6.43 -15.75
N SER A 40 15.90 -5.72 -16.88
CA SER A 40 14.97 -4.63 -17.17
C SER A 40 13.70 -5.13 -17.86
N TYR A 41 12.58 -4.47 -17.58
CA TYR A 41 11.31 -4.62 -18.30
C TYR A 41 10.88 -3.27 -18.91
N ILE A 42 9.83 -3.27 -19.72
CA ILE A 42 9.29 -2.06 -20.34
C ILE A 42 8.08 -1.61 -19.53
N LEU A 43 8.19 -0.47 -18.85
CA LEU A 43 7.05 0.21 -18.28
C LEU A 43 6.22 0.81 -19.43
N PRO A 44 4.94 0.42 -19.59
CA PRO A 44 4.11 0.92 -20.67
C PRO A 44 3.78 2.41 -20.45
N PRO A 45 3.56 3.17 -21.53
CA PRO A 45 3.05 4.53 -21.40
C PRO A 45 1.62 4.48 -20.88
N THR A 46 1.33 5.24 -19.82
CA THR A 46 -0.02 5.32 -19.23
C THR A 46 -0.58 6.73 -19.34
N SER A 47 -1.90 6.86 -19.35
CA SER A 47 -2.55 8.16 -19.24
C SER A 47 -2.29 8.79 -17.88
N VAL A 48 -2.10 10.11 -17.85
CA VAL A 48 -1.97 10.88 -16.59
C VAL A 48 -3.32 11.03 -15.86
N TYR A 49 -4.43 10.70 -16.53
CA TYR A 49 -5.79 10.81 -15.98
C TYR A 49 -6.30 9.51 -15.36
N GLY A 50 -5.61 8.39 -15.57
CA GLY A 50 -6.09 7.07 -15.18
C GLY A 50 -5.31 5.97 -15.89
N VAL A 51 -5.08 4.83 -15.23
CA VAL A 51 -4.51 3.67 -15.91
C VAL A 51 -5.51 3.15 -16.97
N GLU A 52 -5.08 3.16 -18.22
CA GLU A 52 -5.85 2.62 -19.35
C GLU A 52 -5.73 1.09 -19.42
N PHE A 53 -6.75 0.42 -19.95
CA PHE A 53 -6.77 -1.04 -20.09
C PHE A 53 -5.54 -1.60 -20.84
N SER A 54 -5.11 -0.97 -21.93
CA SER A 54 -3.95 -1.41 -22.71
C SER A 54 -2.66 -1.37 -21.89
N ALA A 55 -2.44 -0.29 -21.14
CA ALA A 55 -1.28 -0.14 -20.25
C ALA A 55 -1.33 -1.14 -19.10
N ALA A 56 -2.49 -1.32 -18.46
CA ALA A 56 -2.67 -2.33 -17.41
C ALA A 56 -2.38 -3.74 -17.92
N LYS A 57 -2.91 -4.10 -19.10
CA LYS A 57 -2.67 -5.42 -19.71
C LYS A 57 -1.19 -5.65 -20.03
N GLU A 58 -0.54 -4.70 -20.69
CA GLU A 58 0.88 -4.79 -21.03
C GLU A 58 1.77 -4.88 -19.77
N PHE A 59 1.40 -4.16 -18.71
CA PHE A 59 2.08 -4.23 -17.43
C PHE A 59 1.87 -5.58 -16.74
N LEU A 60 0.63 -6.08 -16.67
CA LEU A 60 0.31 -7.35 -16.00
C LEU A 60 0.98 -8.56 -16.67
N ILE A 61 1.06 -8.59 -18.00
CA ILE A 61 1.76 -9.66 -18.76
C ILE A 61 3.26 -9.67 -18.46
N GLN A 62 3.87 -8.52 -18.19
CA GLN A 62 5.29 -8.47 -17.81
C GLN A 62 5.46 -8.83 -16.34
N ILE A 63 4.58 -8.36 -15.47
CA ILE A 63 4.75 -8.49 -14.03
C ILE A 63 4.41 -9.88 -13.50
N GLU A 64 3.55 -10.64 -14.19
CA GLU A 64 3.33 -12.07 -13.91
C GLU A 64 4.62 -12.90 -14.04
N GLN A 65 5.58 -12.45 -14.85
CA GLN A 65 6.87 -13.14 -15.01
C GLN A 65 7.93 -12.68 -14.00
N LEU A 66 7.69 -11.57 -13.31
CA LEU A 66 8.64 -10.95 -12.37
C LEU A 66 8.24 -11.24 -10.92
N ILE A 67 6.97 -11.03 -10.57
CA ILE A 67 6.45 -11.17 -9.20
C ILE A 67 5.08 -11.88 -9.14
N PRO A 68 4.96 -13.10 -9.69
CA PRO A 68 3.72 -13.86 -9.65
C PRO A 68 3.14 -14.02 -8.23
N GLU A 69 3.99 -14.19 -7.21
CA GLU A 69 3.54 -14.41 -5.82
C GLU A 69 2.84 -13.18 -5.22
N LEU A 70 3.09 -11.97 -5.75
CA LEU A 70 2.45 -10.75 -5.23
C LEU A 70 1.06 -10.54 -5.82
N ILE A 71 0.84 -10.94 -7.08
CA ILE A 71 -0.36 -10.58 -7.85
C ILE A 71 -1.33 -11.74 -8.06
N ALA A 72 -0.91 -12.98 -7.80
CA ALA A 72 -1.70 -14.17 -8.08
C ALA A 72 -3.08 -14.14 -7.40
N GLY A 73 -4.13 -14.34 -8.20
CA GLY A 73 -5.52 -14.37 -7.76
C GLY A 73 -6.03 -13.06 -7.16
N CYS A 74 -5.38 -11.93 -7.43
CA CYS A 74 -5.95 -10.62 -7.16
C CYS A 74 -6.99 -10.23 -8.21
N HIS A 75 -7.78 -9.21 -7.90
CA HIS A 75 -8.74 -8.57 -8.80
C HIS A 75 -8.34 -7.12 -9.05
N VAL A 76 -8.37 -6.67 -10.30
CA VAL A 76 -8.20 -5.27 -10.67
C VAL A 76 -9.38 -4.44 -10.15
N LEU A 77 -9.08 -3.33 -9.50
CA LEU A 77 -10.08 -2.32 -9.18
C LEU A 77 -10.31 -1.42 -10.40
N PRO A 78 -11.55 -1.23 -10.88
CA PRO A 78 -11.83 -0.46 -12.11
C PRO A 78 -11.45 1.02 -12.00
N GLU A 79 -11.57 1.60 -10.81
CA GLU A 79 -11.21 2.98 -10.49
C GLU A 79 -10.12 3.01 -9.42
N ALA A 80 -9.25 4.02 -9.47
CA ALA A 80 -8.25 4.23 -8.44
C ALA A 80 -8.91 4.60 -7.10
N LYS A 81 -8.39 4.04 -6.00
CA LYS A 81 -8.85 4.36 -4.66
C LYS A 81 -7.66 4.71 -3.77
N PRO A 82 -7.48 5.98 -3.34
CA PRO A 82 -8.30 7.16 -3.64
C PRO A 82 -8.15 7.64 -5.10
N LYS A 83 -9.11 8.43 -5.60
CA LYS A 83 -9.16 8.91 -7.00
C LYS A 83 -7.91 9.73 -7.41
N LYS A 84 -7.27 10.41 -6.46
CA LYS A 84 -6.02 11.17 -6.68
C LYS A 84 -4.84 10.29 -7.12
N ASN A 85 -4.87 9.00 -6.82
CA ASN A 85 -3.86 8.02 -7.25
C ASN A 85 -4.19 7.42 -8.62
N SER A 86 -4.73 8.22 -9.54
CA SER A 86 -5.20 7.78 -10.86
C SER A 86 -4.10 7.16 -11.72
N ASN A 87 -2.84 7.50 -11.48
CA ASN A 87 -1.67 6.91 -12.13
C ASN A 87 -1.29 5.51 -11.59
N GLN A 88 -2.03 4.96 -10.63
CA GLN A 88 -1.75 3.67 -10.03
C GLN A 88 -2.73 2.58 -10.48
N LEU A 89 -2.20 1.38 -10.72
CA LEU A 89 -3.01 0.18 -10.92
C LEU A 89 -3.25 -0.47 -9.57
N PHE A 90 -4.51 -0.61 -9.18
CA PHE A 90 -4.91 -1.23 -7.92
C PHE A 90 -5.36 -2.67 -8.14
N LEU A 91 -4.75 -3.59 -7.40
CA LEU A 91 -5.18 -4.97 -7.30
C LEU A 91 -5.62 -5.26 -5.87
N VAL A 92 -6.71 -6.01 -5.71
CA VAL A 92 -7.30 -6.33 -4.42
C VAL A 92 -7.57 -7.82 -4.27
N LYS A 93 -7.44 -8.35 -3.05
CA LYS A 93 -7.75 -9.74 -2.74
C LYS A 93 -8.35 -9.85 -1.34
N PRO A 94 -9.64 -10.20 -1.21
CA PRO A 94 -10.24 -10.46 0.10
C PRO A 94 -9.48 -11.59 0.81
N LEU A 95 -9.13 -11.39 2.07
CA LEU A 95 -8.52 -12.45 2.87
C LEU A 95 -9.58 -13.50 3.27
N PRO A 96 -9.22 -14.79 3.39
CA PRO A 96 -10.11 -15.79 3.95
C PRO A 96 -10.56 -15.41 5.37
N TYR A 97 -11.83 -15.63 5.67
CA TYR A 97 -12.41 -15.44 7.01
C TYR A 97 -13.25 -16.66 7.38
N SER A 98 -13.30 -16.98 8.68
CA SER A 98 -14.23 -17.95 9.24
C SER A 98 -15.57 -17.29 9.55
N LYS A 99 -16.65 -18.06 9.62
CA LYS A 99 -17.98 -17.55 10.03
C LYS A 99 -17.96 -16.87 11.41
N GLU A 100 -17.08 -17.32 12.30
CA GLU A 100 -16.88 -16.73 13.63
C GLU A 100 -16.25 -15.34 13.61
N ASN A 101 -15.66 -14.94 12.48
CA ASN A 101 -14.98 -13.65 12.27
C ASN A 101 -15.61 -12.88 11.10
N GLU A 102 -16.91 -13.05 10.86
CA GLU A 102 -17.61 -12.40 9.75
C GLU A 102 -17.53 -10.86 9.83
N ASP A 103 -17.45 -10.33 11.05
CA ASP A 103 -17.39 -8.89 11.36
C ASP A 103 -15.95 -8.35 11.31
N LYS A 104 -14.96 -9.25 11.15
CA LYS A 104 -13.51 -8.97 11.20
C LYS A 104 -12.87 -9.33 9.87
N LYS A 105 -13.49 -8.93 8.77
CA LYS A 105 -12.97 -9.15 7.41
C LYS A 105 -11.81 -8.21 7.12
N PHE A 106 -10.93 -8.64 6.23
CA PHE A 106 -9.78 -7.87 5.76
C PHE A 106 -9.62 -8.04 4.25
N ILE A 107 -9.01 -7.03 3.62
CA ILE A 107 -8.69 -7.04 2.20
C ILE A 107 -7.22 -6.69 2.01
N PHE A 108 -6.53 -7.50 1.21
CA PHE A 108 -5.21 -7.17 0.70
C PHE A 108 -5.36 -6.22 -0.48
N VAL A 109 -4.61 -5.14 -0.48
CA VAL A 109 -4.54 -4.17 -1.57
C VAL A 109 -3.07 -4.01 -1.94
N VAL A 110 -2.76 -4.21 -3.21
CA VAL A 110 -1.46 -3.83 -3.77
C VAL A 110 -1.69 -2.82 -4.88
N SER A 111 -1.00 -1.69 -4.82
CA SER A 111 -1.01 -0.71 -5.90
C SER A 111 0.37 -0.60 -6.54
N PHE A 112 0.39 -0.40 -7.86
CA PHE A 112 1.61 -0.20 -8.64
C PHE A 112 1.58 1.18 -9.27
N ILE A 113 2.69 1.91 -9.21
CA ILE A 113 2.81 3.22 -9.84
C ILE A 113 3.29 3.00 -11.29
N LEU A 114 2.41 3.27 -12.27
CA LEU A 114 2.68 3.04 -13.69
C LEU A 114 3.37 4.25 -14.35
N SER A 115 4.09 5.04 -13.55
CA SER A 115 4.92 6.15 -14.00
C SER A 115 6.31 5.98 -13.42
N TYR A 116 7.35 6.21 -14.24
CA TYR A 116 8.71 6.14 -13.75
C TYR A 116 8.97 7.30 -12.79
N LEU A 117 9.28 6.97 -11.53
CA LEU A 117 9.61 7.94 -10.49
C LEU A 117 11.12 8.19 -10.51
N GLY A 118 11.52 9.42 -10.82
CA GLY A 118 12.92 9.83 -10.93
C GLY A 118 13.30 10.27 -12.34
N GLY A 119 14.40 11.01 -12.45
CA GLY A 119 14.93 11.41 -13.75
C GLY A 119 15.40 10.17 -14.54
N ALA A 120 14.73 9.86 -15.65
CA ALA A 120 15.18 8.82 -16.57
C ALA A 120 16.22 9.41 -17.54
N PRO A 121 17.46 8.87 -17.62
CA PRO A 121 18.37 9.23 -18.70
C PRO A 121 17.75 8.89 -20.06
N SER A 122 18.13 9.64 -21.09
CA SER A 122 17.53 9.53 -22.42
C SER A 122 17.59 8.10 -23.00
N SER A 123 18.60 7.31 -22.62
CA SER A 123 18.79 5.92 -23.02
C SER A 123 17.73 4.94 -22.49
N MET A 124 16.99 5.31 -21.45
CA MET A 124 15.92 4.48 -20.90
C MET A 124 14.59 4.64 -21.65
N PHE A 125 14.38 5.71 -22.42
CA PHE A 125 13.12 5.92 -23.12
C PHE A 125 12.97 4.96 -24.29
N VAL A 126 11.87 4.19 -24.28
CA VAL A 126 11.42 3.37 -25.41
C VAL A 126 10.45 4.16 -26.29
N LYS A 127 9.59 4.98 -25.67
CA LYS A 127 8.71 5.94 -26.34
C LYS A 127 8.71 7.25 -25.55
N GLN A 128 8.83 8.36 -26.27
CA GLN A 128 8.79 9.70 -25.67
C GLN A 128 7.41 9.98 -25.06
N PRO A 129 7.33 10.83 -24.01
CA PRO A 129 6.05 11.25 -23.47
C PRO A 129 5.25 12.02 -24.54
N ALA A 130 3.93 11.91 -24.47
CA ALA A 130 3.01 12.62 -25.36
C ALA A 130 1.99 13.39 -24.51
N GLN A 131 1.23 14.30 -25.12
CA GLN A 131 0.21 15.05 -24.39
C GLN A 131 -0.77 14.09 -23.69
N GLY A 132 -0.87 14.22 -22.36
CA GLY A 132 -1.73 13.38 -21.54
C GLY A 132 -1.23 11.94 -21.30
N LYS A 133 -0.05 11.56 -21.78
CA LYS A 133 0.54 10.22 -21.59
C LYS A 133 1.97 10.29 -21.09
N THR A 134 2.29 9.42 -20.13
CA THR A 134 3.66 9.23 -19.65
C THR A 134 4.53 8.59 -20.73
N ALA A 135 5.85 8.72 -20.58
CA ALA A 135 6.80 8.04 -21.44
C ALA A 135 6.81 6.53 -21.17
N SER A 136 7.17 5.74 -22.19
CA SER A 136 7.51 4.33 -21.98
C SER A 136 8.99 4.21 -21.66
N VAL A 137 9.31 3.51 -20.57
CA VAL A 137 10.66 3.49 -19.99
C VAL A 137 11.11 2.05 -19.78
N ARG A 138 12.30 1.70 -20.27
CA ARG A 138 12.99 0.47 -19.89
C ARG A 138 13.57 0.66 -18.49
N THR A 139 13.08 -0.10 -17.53
CA THR A 139 13.42 0.06 -16.11
C THR A 139 13.62 -1.30 -15.45
N GLN A 140 14.40 -1.33 -14.38
CA GLN A 140 14.56 -2.49 -13.50
C GLN A 140 13.72 -2.35 -12.21
N LYS A 141 12.94 -1.28 -12.09
CA LYS A 141 12.21 -0.91 -10.87
C LYS A 141 10.71 -1.05 -11.02
N ILE A 142 10.08 -1.72 -10.08
CA ILE A 142 8.63 -1.80 -9.92
C ILE A 142 8.25 -1.08 -8.63
N TYR A 143 7.66 0.12 -8.75
CA TYR A 143 7.14 0.87 -7.61
C TYR A 143 5.81 0.29 -7.16
N PHE A 144 5.69 -0.01 -5.86
CA PHE A 144 4.52 -0.69 -5.32
C PHE A 144 4.22 -0.26 -3.89
N LEU A 145 2.98 -0.47 -3.47
CA LEU A 145 2.55 -0.39 -2.08
C LEU A 145 1.64 -1.57 -1.76
N ALA A 146 2.08 -2.46 -0.87
CA ALA A 146 1.31 -3.61 -0.41
C ALA A 146 0.76 -3.34 1.00
N ARG A 147 -0.55 -3.51 1.19
CA ARG A 147 -1.23 -3.20 2.45
C ARG A 147 -2.41 -4.13 2.70
N ILE A 148 -2.77 -4.27 3.97
CA ILE A 148 -3.98 -4.96 4.41
C ILE A 148 -4.84 -3.97 5.20
N LEU A 149 -6.11 -3.91 4.83
CA LEU A 149 -7.10 -2.99 5.39
C LEU A 149 -8.27 -3.79 5.99
N PRO A 150 -8.87 -3.33 7.08
CA PRO A 150 -10.08 -3.91 7.64
C PRO A 150 -11.26 -3.64 6.69
N LEU A 151 -11.94 -4.69 6.28
CA LEU A 151 -13.00 -4.64 5.27
C LEU A 151 -14.37 -4.57 5.97
N GLU A 152 -15.17 -3.59 5.59
CA GLU A 152 -16.57 -3.45 6.01
C GLU A 152 -17.50 -4.03 4.95
N ASN A 153 -17.35 -3.58 3.70
CA ASN A 153 -18.17 -4.02 2.58
C ASN A 153 -17.33 -4.25 1.33
N LEU A 154 -17.76 -5.18 0.48
CA LEU A 154 -17.13 -5.46 -0.81
C LEU A 154 -18.18 -5.41 -1.90
N GLU A 155 -18.04 -4.48 -2.84
CA GLU A 155 -18.97 -4.31 -3.94
C GLU A 155 -18.57 -5.19 -5.11
N ARG A 156 -19.53 -5.97 -5.59
CA ARG A 156 -19.35 -6.86 -6.74
C ARG A 156 -20.38 -6.60 -7.82
N LYS A 157 -19.93 -6.63 -9.07
CA LYS A 157 -20.78 -6.58 -10.27
C LYS A 157 -20.34 -7.68 -11.21
N ASP A 158 -21.27 -8.54 -11.62
CA ASP A 158 -21.02 -9.70 -12.50
C ASP A 158 -19.82 -10.55 -12.04
N GLY A 159 -19.73 -10.78 -10.72
CA GLY A 159 -18.64 -11.53 -10.08
C GLY A 159 -17.32 -10.76 -9.88
N GLN A 160 -17.13 -9.62 -10.54
CA GLN A 160 -15.93 -8.79 -10.41
C GLN A 160 -16.04 -7.86 -9.20
N ILE A 161 -14.91 -7.61 -8.53
CA ILE A 161 -14.83 -6.60 -7.47
C ILE A 161 -14.74 -5.22 -8.13
N VAL A 162 -15.68 -4.33 -7.81
CA VAL A 162 -15.74 -2.98 -8.40
C VAL A 162 -15.42 -1.89 -7.39
N ASP A 163 -15.70 -2.11 -6.10
CA ASP A 163 -15.30 -1.23 -5.01
C ASP A 163 -15.23 -1.99 -3.67
N PHE A 164 -14.68 -1.35 -2.63
CA PHE A 164 -14.69 -1.84 -1.25
C PHE A 164 -14.77 -0.70 -0.24
N VAL A 165 -15.41 -0.92 0.90
CA VAL A 165 -15.46 0.03 2.03
C VAL A 165 -14.66 -0.54 3.18
N THR A 166 -13.83 0.29 3.79
CA THR A 166 -13.01 -0.06 4.95
C THR A 166 -13.74 0.26 6.25
N ARG A 167 -13.55 -0.57 7.27
CA ARG A 167 -14.08 -0.27 8.62
C ARG A 167 -13.40 0.99 9.12
N GLN A 168 -14.18 2.04 9.34
CA GLN A 168 -13.64 3.31 9.77
C GLN A 168 -13.11 3.24 11.20
N TYR A 169 -12.04 3.96 11.43
CA TYR A 169 -11.51 4.21 12.75
C TYR A 169 -12.48 5.13 13.52
N LYS A 170 -12.89 4.75 14.74
CA LYS A 170 -13.82 5.57 15.56
C LYS A 170 -13.06 6.73 16.22
N GLU A 171 -13.48 7.95 15.94
CA GLU A 171 -12.80 9.22 16.28
C GLU A 171 -12.58 9.48 17.79
N THR A 172 -13.20 8.70 18.68
CA THR A 172 -13.40 9.07 20.10
C THR A 172 -12.19 8.89 21.03
N GLU A 173 -11.13 8.18 20.65
CA GLU A 173 -10.07 7.81 21.62
C GLU A 173 -8.75 8.60 21.48
N PHE A 174 -8.54 9.31 20.37
CA PHE A 174 -7.28 10.02 20.12
C PHE A 174 -7.46 11.51 19.79
N MET A 175 -8.69 12.05 19.92
CA MET A 175 -9.02 13.47 19.79
C MET A 175 -9.19 14.20 21.14
N VAL A 176 -8.72 13.62 22.25
CA VAL A 176 -8.71 14.31 23.54
C VAL A 176 -7.53 15.30 23.59
N ASP A 177 -7.59 16.36 22.78
CA ASP A 177 -6.96 17.67 23.04
C ASP A 177 -7.19 18.65 21.87
N VAL A 178 -8.46 18.97 21.60
CA VAL A 178 -8.81 20.20 20.88
C VAL A 178 -9.67 21.14 21.74
N ASP A 179 -10.34 20.63 22.77
CA ASP A 179 -11.30 21.41 23.59
C ASP A 179 -10.76 21.95 24.92
N THR A 180 -9.44 21.92 25.16
CA THR A 180 -8.83 22.52 26.37
C THR A 180 -8.47 24.00 26.21
N ILE A 181 -8.76 24.64 25.06
CA ILE A 181 -8.58 26.09 24.86
C ILE A 181 -9.89 26.83 25.15
N PRO A 182 -9.92 27.76 26.14
CA PRO A 182 -11.12 28.52 26.50
C PRO A 182 -11.74 29.24 25.30
N ALA A 183 -13.07 29.21 25.23
CA ALA A 183 -13.93 29.52 24.11
C ALA A 183 -13.99 31.00 23.64
N PHE A 184 -12.85 31.68 23.46
CA PHE A 184 -12.81 33.06 22.97
C PHE A 184 -12.21 33.23 21.56
N ASN A 185 -11.61 32.20 20.97
CA ASN A 185 -11.14 32.21 19.58
C ASN A 185 -11.71 31.05 18.78
N LYS A 186 -13.04 31.01 18.61
CA LYS A 186 -13.65 30.16 17.58
C LYS A 186 -13.39 30.77 16.21
N ILE A 187 -12.19 30.56 15.69
CA ILE A 187 -12.08 30.32 14.24
C ILE A 187 -12.83 29.00 14.06
N GLN A 188 -14.03 29.07 13.47
CA GLN A 188 -14.67 27.90 12.91
C GLN A 188 -13.64 27.27 11.97
N HIS A 189 -12.94 26.24 12.42
CA HIS A 189 -12.36 25.27 11.52
C HIS A 189 -13.54 24.50 10.95
N THR A 190 -14.21 25.13 10.00
CA THR A 190 -14.96 24.40 8.98
C THR A 190 -13.98 23.36 8.45
N TYR A 191 -14.26 22.09 8.73
CA TYR A 191 -13.69 20.98 7.99
C TYR A 191 -13.88 21.31 6.53
N SER A 192 -12.83 21.84 5.91
CA SER A 192 -12.81 22.09 4.49
C SER A 192 -12.54 20.73 3.87
N GLU A 193 -13.61 19.95 3.69
CA GLU A 193 -13.69 18.77 2.82
C GLU A 193 -13.33 19.09 1.34
N LEU A 194 -12.74 20.26 1.09
CA LEU A 194 -12.41 20.82 -0.21
C LEU A 194 -10.94 20.59 -0.60
N PHE A 195 -10.12 19.97 0.25
CA PHE A 195 -8.74 19.57 -0.09
C PHE A 195 -8.43 18.16 0.44
N ASP A 196 -8.20 17.24 -0.49
CA ASP A 196 -8.05 15.77 -0.37
C ASP A 196 -6.87 15.24 0.50
N ASP A 197 -6.27 16.07 1.36
CA ASP A 197 -5.18 15.66 2.26
C ASP A 197 -5.57 15.88 3.72
N VAL A 198 -6.31 14.91 4.27
CA VAL A 198 -6.46 14.80 5.72
C VAL A 198 -5.09 14.42 6.29
N ASP A 199 -4.50 15.34 7.06
CA ASP A 199 -3.24 15.08 7.76
C ASP A 199 -3.48 14.17 8.96
N TYR A 200 -3.08 12.91 8.83
CA TYR A 200 -3.16 11.91 9.90
C TYR A 200 -1.90 11.83 10.77
N SER A 201 -0.93 12.75 10.62
CA SER A 201 0.35 12.68 11.34
C SER A 201 0.21 12.58 12.86
N LYS A 202 -0.79 13.25 13.44
CA LYS A 202 -1.07 13.18 14.88
C LYS A 202 -1.57 11.80 15.29
N GLN A 203 -2.52 11.24 14.54
CA GLN A 203 -3.09 9.92 14.76
C GLN A 203 -2.00 8.85 14.61
N ILE A 204 -1.18 8.92 13.58
CA ILE A 204 -0.04 8.01 13.35
C ILE A 204 0.92 8.07 14.56
N THR A 205 1.29 9.27 15.00
CA THR A 205 2.18 9.44 16.18
C THR A 205 1.58 8.83 17.43
N ALA A 206 0.27 9.00 17.65
CA ALA A 206 -0.40 8.46 18.82
C ALA A 206 -0.53 6.93 18.76
N ILE A 207 -0.81 6.35 17.59
CA ILE A 207 -0.80 4.90 17.35
C ILE A 207 0.61 4.35 17.60
N GLN A 208 1.66 4.97 17.05
CA GLN A 208 3.05 4.55 17.27
C GLN A 208 3.41 4.58 18.76
N SER A 209 2.99 5.62 19.48
CA SER A 209 3.20 5.76 20.93
C SER A 209 2.47 4.65 21.70
N LEU A 210 1.20 4.39 21.38
CA LEU A 210 0.40 3.32 21.99
C LEU A 210 1.03 1.95 21.75
N LEU A 211 1.54 1.71 20.55
CA LEU A 211 2.19 0.46 20.15
C LEU A 211 3.67 0.37 20.55
N ASN A 212 4.20 1.39 21.22
CA ASN A 212 5.61 1.48 21.61
C ASN A 212 6.59 1.23 20.43
N ILE A 213 6.28 1.79 19.25
CA ILE A 213 7.13 1.68 18.06
C ILE A 213 8.24 2.73 18.18
N THR A 214 9.39 2.31 18.71
CA THR A 214 10.60 3.14 18.79
C THR A 214 11.56 2.83 17.65
N LYS A 215 12.64 3.61 17.50
CA LYS A 215 13.66 3.40 16.47
C LYS A 215 14.40 2.06 16.63
N GLU A 216 14.48 1.56 17.86
CA GLU A 216 15.05 0.24 18.17
C GLU A 216 14.16 -0.90 17.66
N VAL A 217 12.84 -0.69 17.64
CA VAL A 217 11.86 -1.65 17.14
C VAL A 217 11.72 -1.54 15.62
N TRP A 218 11.65 -0.32 15.10
CA TRP A 218 11.45 -0.04 13.68
C TRP A 218 12.58 0.81 13.10
N GLN A 219 13.52 0.15 12.43
CA GLN A 219 14.72 0.82 11.89
C GLN A 219 14.46 1.73 10.68
N PRO A 220 13.57 1.40 9.72
CA PRO A 220 13.22 2.33 8.63
C PRO A 220 12.71 3.68 9.14
N GLY A 221 12.08 3.72 10.31
CA GLY A 221 11.51 4.94 10.89
C GLY A 221 10.54 5.62 9.92
N LYS A 222 10.57 6.96 9.88
CA LYS A 222 9.71 7.79 9.02
C LYS A 222 9.91 7.60 7.52
N VAL A 223 10.92 6.82 7.08
CA VAL A 223 11.11 6.52 5.66
C VAL A 223 9.96 5.65 5.13
N PHE A 224 9.43 4.77 5.97
CA PHE A 224 8.26 3.95 5.65
C PHE A 224 7.49 3.63 6.92
N GLU A 225 6.21 3.99 6.96
CA GLU A 225 5.36 3.72 8.11
C GLU A 225 4.70 2.34 7.97
N PRO A 226 4.96 1.39 8.91
CA PRO A 226 4.44 0.03 8.83
C PRO A 226 2.95 -0.06 9.21
N ILE A 227 2.47 0.91 9.99
CA ILE A 227 1.07 1.15 10.30
C ILE A 227 0.77 2.60 9.92
N ASP A 228 -0.24 2.84 9.10
CA ASP A 228 -0.66 4.18 8.69
C ASP A 228 -2.19 4.30 8.73
N VAL A 229 -2.71 5.52 8.61
CA VAL A 229 -4.13 5.79 8.42
C VAL A 229 -4.40 6.02 6.93
N GLU A 230 -5.10 5.08 6.31
CA GLU A 230 -5.49 5.15 4.90
C GLU A 230 -6.97 4.77 4.78
N PHE A 231 -7.70 5.37 3.84
CA PHE A 231 -9.13 5.09 3.65
C PHE A 231 -9.95 5.29 4.95
N HIS A 232 -9.59 6.31 5.75
CA HIS A 232 -10.19 6.58 7.07
C HIS A 232 -10.11 5.37 8.03
N SER A 233 -9.07 4.54 7.88
CA SER A 233 -8.92 3.29 8.61
C SER A 233 -7.46 2.97 8.90
N ILE A 234 -7.21 1.98 9.77
CA ILE A 234 -5.87 1.49 10.09
C ILE A 234 -5.39 0.57 8.97
N SER A 235 -4.26 0.92 8.36
CA SER A 235 -3.60 0.20 7.28
C SER A 235 -2.33 -0.46 7.79
N SER A 236 -2.22 -1.78 7.62
CA SER A 236 -0.95 -2.50 7.82
C SER A 236 -0.20 -2.57 6.50
N ARG A 237 1.02 -2.02 6.44
CA ARG A 237 1.81 -1.92 5.22
C ARG A 237 3.03 -2.84 5.25
N PHE A 238 3.35 -3.44 4.11
CA PHE A 238 4.34 -4.52 4.02
C PHE A 238 5.42 -4.22 2.99
N LEU A 239 6.67 -4.50 3.37
CA LEU A 239 7.84 -4.47 2.49
C LEU A 239 8.20 -5.91 2.07
N ASP A 240 7.28 -6.56 1.37
CA ASP A 240 7.44 -7.92 0.85
C ASP A 240 6.73 -8.05 -0.51
N SER A 241 7.19 -8.98 -1.32
CA SER A 241 6.70 -9.26 -2.68
C SER A 241 5.92 -10.58 -2.76
N SER A 242 5.61 -11.22 -1.64
CA SER A 242 4.88 -12.50 -1.63
C SER A 242 3.67 -12.42 -0.74
N GLN A 243 2.49 -12.69 -1.31
CA GLN A 243 1.24 -12.73 -0.55
C GLN A 243 1.31 -13.74 0.60
N GLU A 244 1.94 -14.89 0.42
CA GLU A 244 2.05 -15.92 1.47
C GLU A 244 2.77 -15.38 2.70
N ARG A 245 3.92 -14.73 2.51
CA ARG A 245 4.70 -14.12 3.59
C ARG A 245 3.94 -12.94 4.23
N ILE A 246 3.35 -12.07 3.42
CA ILE A 246 2.53 -10.95 3.90
C ILE A 246 1.37 -11.45 4.76
N PHE A 247 0.63 -12.44 4.29
CA PHE A 247 -0.53 -12.98 5.00
C PHE A 247 -0.11 -13.70 6.28
N SER A 248 0.99 -14.46 6.24
CA SER A 248 1.56 -15.10 7.44
C SER A 248 1.95 -14.07 8.50
N GLN A 249 2.67 -13.00 8.11
CA GLN A 249 3.04 -11.91 9.01
C GLN A 249 1.79 -11.21 9.57
N PHE A 250 0.82 -10.92 8.70
CA PHE A 250 -0.42 -10.27 9.10
C PHE A 250 -1.23 -11.09 10.11
N GLN A 251 -1.31 -12.41 9.96
CA GLN A 251 -2.04 -13.26 10.92
C GLN A 251 -1.52 -13.08 12.35
N ASN A 252 -0.22 -12.86 12.53
CA ASN A 252 0.38 -12.66 13.85
C ASN A 252 0.01 -11.31 14.49
N ILE A 253 -0.32 -10.30 13.68
CA ILE A 253 -0.65 -8.94 14.16
C ILE A 253 -2.12 -8.57 13.98
N ARG A 254 -2.93 -9.43 13.34
CA ARG A 254 -4.32 -9.17 12.99
C ARG A 254 -5.15 -8.72 14.19
N HIS A 255 -5.00 -9.41 15.32
CA HIS A 255 -5.75 -9.11 16.54
C HIS A 255 -5.49 -7.67 17.03
N LEU A 256 -4.24 -7.21 16.92
CA LEU A 256 -3.86 -5.85 17.29
C LEU A 256 -4.55 -4.80 16.40
N ILE A 257 -4.62 -5.04 15.09
CA ILE A 257 -5.31 -4.15 14.16
C ILE A 257 -6.81 -4.10 14.46
N ASP A 258 -7.43 -5.24 14.79
CA ASP A 258 -8.82 -5.27 15.24
C ASP A 258 -9.02 -4.50 16.56
N LEU A 259 -8.10 -4.62 17.51
CA LEU A 259 -8.17 -3.88 18.80
C LEU A 259 -8.06 -2.37 18.61
N LEU A 260 -7.18 -1.90 17.72
CA LEU A 260 -7.03 -0.47 17.40
C LEU A 260 -8.29 0.16 16.79
N LEU A 261 -9.19 -0.66 16.25
CA LEU A 261 -10.48 -0.22 15.71
C LEU A 261 -11.62 -0.34 16.73
N SER A 262 -11.32 -0.84 17.93
CA SER A 262 -12.30 -1.11 18.98
C SER A 262 -12.16 -0.10 20.14
N PRO A 263 -13.24 0.13 20.91
CA PRO A 263 -13.18 0.95 22.14
C PRO A 263 -12.29 0.37 23.27
N GLU A 264 -11.73 -0.82 23.06
CA GLU A 264 -10.85 -1.50 24.02
C GLU A 264 -9.37 -1.16 23.75
N SER A 265 -9.09 -0.26 22.80
CA SER A 265 -7.71 0.08 22.37
C SER A 265 -6.83 0.62 23.51
N MET A 266 -7.43 1.20 24.56
CA MET A 266 -6.73 1.71 25.75
C MET A 266 -6.10 0.62 26.64
N THR A 267 -6.31 -0.67 26.33
CA THR A 267 -5.84 -1.82 27.14
C THR A 267 -4.72 -2.64 26.49
N ILE A 268 -4.10 -2.13 25.41
CA ILE A 268 -3.02 -2.85 24.72
C ILE A 268 -1.78 -2.93 25.65
N ASP A 269 -1.48 -4.13 26.13
CA ASP A 269 -0.29 -4.43 26.93
C ASP A 269 0.90 -4.94 26.08
N SER A 270 2.04 -5.16 26.73
CA SER A 270 3.26 -5.62 26.05
C SER A 270 3.14 -7.02 25.44
N VAL A 271 2.29 -7.90 25.96
CA VAL A 271 2.10 -9.26 25.44
C VAL A 271 1.39 -9.21 24.09
N ILE A 272 0.42 -8.31 23.95
CA ILE A 272 -0.33 -8.09 22.71
C ILE A 272 0.57 -7.42 21.63
N GLN A 273 1.54 -6.60 22.05
CA GLN A 273 2.45 -5.88 21.15
C GLN A 273 3.61 -6.73 20.61
N GLU A 274 4.06 -7.75 21.35
CA GLU A 274 5.30 -8.46 21.00
C GLU A 274 5.28 -9.08 19.58
N PRO A 275 4.18 -9.67 19.07
CA PRO A 275 4.13 -10.16 17.69
C PRO A 275 4.41 -9.06 16.65
N LEU A 276 3.92 -7.84 16.88
CA LEU A 276 4.22 -6.67 16.04
C LEU A 276 5.71 -6.35 16.14
N HIS A 277 6.26 -6.27 17.35
CA HIS A 277 7.67 -5.90 17.55
C HIS A 277 8.63 -6.92 16.94
N ILE A 278 8.32 -8.22 17.02
CA ILE A 278 9.08 -9.28 16.35
C ILE A 278 9.07 -9.06 14.84
N TRP A 279 7.90 -8.80 14.25
CA TRP A 279 7.81 -8.51 12.82
C TRP A 279 8.59 -7.26 12.43
N LEU A 280 8.45 -6.15 13.16
CA LEU A 280 9.15 -4.90 12.87
C LEU A 280 10.68 -5.05 12.99
N ARG A 281 11.18 -5.74 14.03
CA ARG A 281 12.62 -5.99 14.23
C ARG A 281 13.21 -6.93 13.18
N SER A 282 12.39 -7.75 12.53
CA SER A 282 12.83 -8.61 11.42
C SER A 282 13.21 -7.80 10.17
N ILE A 283 12.87 -6.51 10.13
CA ILE A 283 13.15 -5.61 9.01
C ILE A 283 14.29 -4.66 9.41
N GLY A 284 15.46 -4.87 8.79
CA GLY A 284 16.59 -3.95 8.86
C GLY A 284 16.67 -3.05 7.64
N THR A 285 17.52 -2.04 7.71
CA THR A 285 17.83 -1.18 6.55
C THR A 285 19.32 -0.95 6.38
N GLU A 286 19.73 -0.79 5.13
CA GLU A 286 21.04 -0.27 4.75
C GLU A 286 20.83 0.97 3.88
N ARG A 287 21.52 2.06 4.22
CA ARG A 287 21.39 3.34 3.54
C ARG A 287 22.36 3.37 2.35
N ASP A 288 21.85 3.74 1.19
CA ASP A 288 22.60 3.83 -0.05
C ASP A 288 22.16 5.10 -0.84
N VAL A 289 22.76 5.36 -2.00
CA VAL A 289 22.52 6.55 -2.82
C VAL A 289 22.33 6.14 -4.29
N THR A 290 21.35 6.73 -4.96
CA THR A 290 21.13 6.49 -6.40
C THR A 290 22.30 7.09 -7.20
N PRO A 291 22.51 6.68 -8.46
CA PRO A 291 23.46 7.36 -9.34
C PRO A 291 23.22 8.88 -9.49
N SER A 292 21.98 9.33 -9.27
CA SER A 292 21.58 10.74 -9.30
C SER A 292 21.76 11.47 -7.95
N GLY A 293 22.33 10.82 -6.93
CA GLY A 293 22.55 11.42 -5.61
C GLY A 293 21.34 11.37 -4.66
N ASN A 294 20.24 10.71 -5.03
CA ASN A 294 19.07 10.60 -4.17
C ASN A 294 19.26 9.51 -3.13
N MET A 295 18.78 9.77 -1.92
CA MET A 295 18.84 8.78 -0.85
C MET A 295 17.92 7.59 -1.15
N LEU A 296 18.42 6.37 -0.88
CA LEU A 296 17.62 5.16 -0.89
C LEU A 296 17.97 4.25 0.28
N TRP A 297 17.00 3.46 0.73
CA TRP A 297 17.15 2.51 1.83
C TRP A 297 16.87 1.12 1.30
N LYS A 298 17.89 0.27 1.30
CA LYS A 298 17.77 -1.16 1.03
C LYS A 298 17.11 -1.82 2.23
N ILE A 299 16.06 -2.59 1.97
CA ILE A 299 15.33 -3.33 3.00
C ILE A 299 15.98 -4.71 3.16
N LEU A 300 16.45 -4.99 4.37
CA LEU A 300 17.11 -6.25 4.72
C LEU A 300 16.16 -7.07 5.58
N LYS A 301 15.89 -8.32 5.18
CA LYS A 301 15.21 -9.27 6.07
C LYS A 301 16.22 -9.94 6.98
N ARG A 302 16.07 -9.73 8.28
CA ARG A 302 16.86 -10.40 9.31
C ARG A 302 16.26 -11.78 9.56
N LYS A 303 17.14 -12.77 9.69
CA LYS A 303 16.78 -14.12 10.11
C LYS A 303 16.55 -14.16 11.61
#